data_AF-A0A524R1W8-F1
#
_entry.id   AF-A0A524R1W8-F1
#
_cell.length_a   1.000
_cell.length_b   1.000
_cell.length_c   1.000
_cell.angle_alpha   90.00
_cell.angle_beta   90.00
_cell.angle_gamma   90.00
#
_symmetry.space_group_name_H-M   'P 1'
#
loop_
_entity.id
_entity.type
_entity.pdbx_description
1 polymer ?
#
loop_
_entity_poly.entity_id
_entity_poly.type
_entity_poly.pdbx_seq_one_letter_code
_entity_poly.pdbx_strand_id
1 'polypeptide(L)'
;MTWFRGMFERFRALISRGRLDAEMEEELRFHLEMEREKNLRAGMTPREAHRQAMISFGGVDRFEEKTREERGVRPVEDLIRDLRFSLRSLRKSPGLVLVTVLSLGLGIAVSATVFSMANALVFGDPGPIRDPESIIAVYSGEDGRPYGEVSFPDYRDIRAEMGALEDLTAHRVGVVAIGDPMDRDRIIVEMVSGNYFQILGANPALGRAFLPEETGIGNAERLFVLSHRAWQERFGGDRGVLGTTVQLDGQPFTIIGVAPEGLMGRFA
;
A
#
# COMPACT_ATOMS: atom_id res chain seq x y z
N MET A 1 -26.84 9.50 -8.78
CA MET A 1 -27.28 9.17 -7.40
C MET A 1 -28.55 8.31 -7.33
N THR A 2 -29.29 8.06 -8.41
CA THR A 2 -30.50 7.21 -8.43
C THR A 2 -30.22 5.70 -8.31
N TRP A 3 -29.04 5.26 -8.73
CA TRP A 3 -28.63 3.84 -8.71
C TRP A 3 -28.46 3.26 -7.29
N PHE A 4 -27.83 4.02 -6.37
CA PHE A 4 -27.66 3.61 -4.97
C PHE A 4 -29.01 3.46 -4.23
N ARG A 5 -29.99 4.32 -4.54
CA ARG A 5 -31.32 4.27 -3.92
C ARG A 5 -32.09 3.02 -4.36
N GLY A 6 -32.04 2.69 -5.66
CA GLY A 6 -32.61 1.44 -6.19
C GLY A 6 -31.94 0.18 -5.65
N MET A 7 -30.62 0.21 -5.42
CA MET A 7 -29.89 -0.91 -4.81
C MET A 7 -30.26 -1.10 -3.33
N PHE A 8 -30.44 -0.01 -2.59
CA PHE A 8 -30.82 -0.04 -1.17
C PHE A 8 -32.27 -0.53 -0.98
N GLU A 9 -33.20 -0.14 -1.86
CA GLU A 9 -34.57 -0.65 -1.83
C GLU A 9 -34.66 -2.13 -2.19
N ARG A 10 -33.88 -2.59 -3.18
CA ARG A 10 -33.74 -4.03 -3.49
C ARG A 10 -33.17 -4.82 -2.30
N PHE A 11 -32.16 -4.26 -1.63
CA PHE A 11 -31.55 -4.87 -0.44
C PHE A 11 -32.53 -4.94 0.74
N ARG A 12 -33.33 -3.90 0.96
CA ARG A 12 -34.38 -3.88 1.98
C ARG A 12 -35.49 -4.89 1.68
N ALA A 13 -35.90 -5.00 0.41
CA ALA A 13 -36.89 -5.99 -0.04
C ALA A 13 -36.42 -7.45 0.14
N LEU A 14 -35.10 -7.71 -0.02
CA LEU A 14 -34.48 -9.01 0.28
C LEU A 14 -34.55 -9.39 1.76
N ILE A 15 -34.31 -8.43 2.66
CA ILE A 15 -34.36 -8.66 4.11
C ILE A 15 -35.80 -8.86 4.59
N SER A 16 -36.78 -8.18 3.98
CA SER A 16 -38.20 -8.31 4.33
C SER A 16 -38.95 -9.36 3.50
N ARG A 17 -38.26 -10.27 2.82
CA ARG A 17 -38.85 -11.27 1.91
C ARG A 17 -40.01 -12.04 2.52
N GLY A 18 -39.85 -12.55 3.74
CA GLY A 18 -40.90 -13.32 4.42
C GLY A 18 -42.17 -12.50 4.69
N ARG A 19 -42.03 -11.19 4.90
CA ARG A 19 -43.16 -10.28 5.12
C ARG A 19 -43.85 -9.91 3.80
N LEU A 20 -43.07 -9.69 2.74
CA LEU A 20 -43.58 -9.31 1.42
C LEU A 20 -44.23 -10.47 0.65
N ASP A 21 -43.77 -11.70 0.88
CA ASP A 21 -44.44 -12.91 0.37
C ASP A 21 -45.74 -13.16 1.15
N ALA A 22 -45.76 -12.92 2.47
CA ALA A 22 -46.97 -13.04 3.30
C ALA A 22 -48.03 -11.95 2.98
N GLU A 23 -47.63 -10.69 2.82
CA GLU A 23 -48.53 -9.59 2.41
C GLU A 23 -49.15 -9.88 1.03
N MET A 24 -48.37 -10.42 0.10
CA MET A 24 -48.85 -10.78 -1.24
C MET A 24 -49.85 -11.94 -1.19
N GLU A 25 -49.57 -12.99 -0.40
CA GLU A 25 -50.48 -14.13 -0.22
C GLU A 25 -51.81 -13.69 0.43
N GLU A 26 -51.74 -12.74 1.37
CA GLU A 26 -52.90 -12.16 2.04
C GLU A 26 -53.76 -11.32 1.08
N GLU A 27 -53.13 -10.48 0.25
CA GLU A 27 -53.81 -9.70 -0.80
C GLU A 27 -54.47 -10.61 -1.85
N LEU A 28 -53.79 -11.67 -2.28
CA LEU A 28 -54.31 -12.66 -3.22
C LEU A 28 -55.55 -13.39 -2.66
N ARG A 29 -55.47 -13.79 -1.39
CA ARG A 29 -56.58 -14.43 -0.67
C ARG A 29 -57.78 -13.49 -0.56
N PHE A 30 -57.54 -12.23 -0.20
CA PHE A 30 -58.59 -11.22 -0.10
C PHE A 30 -59.35 -11.03 -1.42
N HIS A 31 -58.64 -10.95 -2.55
CA HIS A 31 -59.30 -10.81 -3.85
C HIS A 31 -60.10 -12.05 -4.27
N LEU A 32 -59.57 -13.25 -4.02
CA LEU A 32 -60.30 -14.50 -4.30
C LEU A 32 -61.55 -14.64 -3.43
N GLU A 33 -61.48 -14.24 -2.17
CA GLU A 33 -62.62 -14.22 -1.23
C GLU A 33 -63.70 -13.24 -1.69
N MET A 34 -63.30 -12.05 -2.13
CA MET A 34 -64.22 -11.01 -2.61
C MET A 34 -64.96 -11.44 -3.88
N GLU A 35 -64.26 -12.03 -4.86
CA GLU A 35 -64.90 -12.55 -6.08
C GLU A 35 -65.80 -13.77 -5.78
N ARG A 36 -65.40 -14.62 -4.82
CA ARG A 36 -66.26 -15.72 -4.37
C ARG A 36 -67.56 -15.18 -3.75
N GLU A 37 -67.50 -14.18 -2.88
CA GLU A 37 -68.69 -13.56 -2.29
C GLU A 37 -69.59 -12.91 -3.34
N LYS A 38 -69.02 -12.21 -4.31
CA LYS A 38 -69.76 -11.59 -5.40
C LYS A 38 -70.52 -12.63 -6.23
N ASN A 39 -69.87 -13.75 -6.54
CA ASN A 39 -70.50 -14.87 -7.26
C ASN A 39 -71.60 -15.56 -6.43
N LEU A 40 -71.41 -15.68 -5.11
CA LEU A 40 -72.45 -16.16 -4.19
C LEU A 40 -73.66 -15.21 -4.17
N ARG A 41 -73.44 -13.89 -4.10
CA ARG A 41 -74.51 -12.87 -4.15
C ARG A 41 -75.24 -12.85 -5.49
N ALA A 42 -74.56 -13.24 -6.57
CA ALA A 42 -75.16 -13.44 -7.90
C ALA A 42 -75.99 -14.74 -8.01
N GLY A 43 -76.12 -15.52 -6.92
CA GLY A 43 -76.96 -16.71 -6.84
C GLY A 43 -76.26 -18.02 -7.20
N MET A 44 -74.93 -18.03 -7.34
CA MET A 44 -74.19 -19.26 -7.66
C MET A 44 -74.06 -20.18 -6.44
N THR A 45 -73.94 -21.48 -6.70
CA THR A 45 -73.65 -22.46 -5.64
C THR A 45 -72.21 -22.28 -5.12
N PRO A 46 -71.91 -22.62 -3.85
CA PRO A 46 -70.59 -22.38 -3.26
C PRO A 46 -69.41 -22.98 -4.03
N ARG A 47 -69.59 -24.17 -4.63
CA ARG A 47 -68.55 -24.82 -5.43
C ARG A 47 -68.33 -24.11 -6.77
N GLU A 48 -69.39 -23.59 -7.35
CA GLU A 48 -69.39 -22.94 -8.65
C GLU A 48 -68.86 -21.50 -8.55
N ALA A 49 -69.22 -20.80 -7.47
CA ALA A 49 -68.65 -19.50 -7.11
C ALA A 49 -67.13 -19.56 -6.89
N HIS A 50 -66.64 -20.61 -6.22
CA HIS A 50 -65.20 -20.81 -6.01
C HIS A 50 -64.48 -21.13 -7.33
N ARG A 51 -65.02 -22.02 -8.15
CA ARG A 51 -64.46 -22.36 -9.46
C ARG A 51 -64.40 -21.13 -10.37
N GLN A 52 -65.46 -20.33 -10.40
CA GLN A 52 -65.53 -19.12 -11.22
C GLN A 52 -64.57 -18.03 -10.73
N ALA A 53 -64.41 -17.86 -9.42
CA ALA A 53 -63.41 -16.95 -8.85
C ALA A 53 -61.97 -17.35 -9.26
N MET A 54 -61.64 -18.65 -9.20
CA MET A 54 -60.34 -19.16 -9.66
C MET A 54 -60.10 -18.93 -11.16
N ILE A 55 -61.13 -19.07 -11.99
CA ILE A 55 -61.05 -18.84 -13.44
C ILE A 55 -60.93 -17.35 -13.76
N SER A 56 -61.73 -16.49 -13.12
CA SER A 56 -61.70 -15.04 -13.30
C SER A 56 -60.38 -14.42 -12.85
N PHE A 57 -59.72 -14.98 -11.84
CA PHE A 57 -58.41 -14.52 -11.38
C PHE A 57 -57.28 -14.85 -12.37
N GLY A 58 -57.50 -15.75 -13.34
CA GLY A 58 -56.60 -15.94 -14.49
C GLY A 58 -55.28 -16.65 -14.20
N GLY A 59 -55.20 -17.38 -13.08
CA GLY A 59 -54.01 -18.14 -12.66
C GLY A 59 -53.18 -17.40 -11.61
N VAL A 60 -53.35 -17.80 -10.35
CA VAL A 60 -52.66 -17.27 -9.16
C VAL A 60 -51.14 -17.23 -9.36
N ASP A 61 -50.58 -18.32 -9.89
CA ASP A 61 -49.14 -18.47 -10.13
C ASP A 61 -48.58 -17.38 -11.06
N ARG A 62 -49.35 -16.96 -12.07
CA ARG A 62 -48.91 -15.97 -13.06
C ARG A 62 -48.84 -14.56 -12.47
N PHE A 63 -49.71 -14.26 -11.51
CA PHE A 63 -49.75 -12.97 -10.83
C PHE A 63 -48.61 -12.86 -9.81
N GLU A 64 -48.34 -13.93 -9.06
CA GLU A 64 -47.18 -14.00 -8.17
C GLU A 64 -45.85 -13.88 -8.94
N GLU A 65 -45.75 -14.55 -10.09
CA GLU A 65 -44.53 -14.56 -10.88
C GLU A 65 -44.20 -13.18 -11.46
N LYS A 66 -45.22 -12.46 -11.96
CA LYS A 66 -45.10 -11.11 -12.51
C LYS A 66 -44.77 -10.07 -11.43
N THR A 67 -45.40 -10.17 -10.26
CA THR A 67 -45.11 -9.29 -9.11
C THR A 67 -43.69 -9.52 -8.57
N ARG A 68 -43.18 -10.76 -8.63
CA ARG A 68 -41.77 -11.06 -8.30
C ARG A 68 -40.78 -10.51 -9.32
N GLU A 69 -41.12 -10.46 -10.61
CA GLU A 69 -40.26 -9.84 -11.64
C GLU A 69 -40.16 -8.33 -11.48
N GLU A 70 -41.27 -7.66 -11.18
CA GLU A 70 -41.32 -6.21 -10.99
C GLU A 70 -40.48 -5.72 -9.79
N ARG A 71 -40.30 -6.56 -8.76
CA ARG A 71 -39.47 -6.25 -7.58
C ARG A 71 -37.96 -6.18 -7.87
N GLY A 72 -37.48 -6.71 -9.00
CA GLY A 72 -36.08 -6.62 -9.44
C GLY A 72 -35.04 -7.26 -8.49
N VAL A 73 -35.47 -8.12 -7.55
CA VAL A 73 -34.63 -8.80 -6.55
C VAL A 73 -34.04 -10.13 -7.05
N ARG A 74 -34.62 -10.73 -8.10
CA ARG A 74 -34.17 -11.99 -8.72
C ARG A 74 -32.65 -12.08 -8.96
N PRO A 75 -31.98 -11.11 -9.63
CA PRO A 75 -30.54 -11.22 -9.89
C PRO A 75 -29.69 -11.24 -8.61
N VAL A 76 -30.14 -10.59 -7.54
CA VAL A 76 -29.43 -10.60 -6.25
C VAL A 76 -29.72 -11.90 -5.48
N GLU A 77 -30.95 -12.43 -5.57
CA GLU A 77 -31.30 -13.73 -5.00
C GLU A 77 -30.52 -14.87 -5.65
N ASP A 78 -30.40 -14.83 -6.97
CA ASP A 78 -29.63 -15.79 -7.74
C ASP A 78 -28.14 -15.69 -7.37
N LEU A 79 -27.58 -14.47 -7.29
CA LEU A 79 -26.21 -14.25 -6.83
C LEU A 79 -25.96 -14.80 -5.41
N ILE A 80 -26.87 -14.56 -4.45
CA ILE A 80 -26.72 -15.08 -3.08
C ILE A 80 -26.82 -16.61 -3.05
N ARG A 81 -27.72 -17.18 -3.85
CA ARG A 81 -27.88 -18.64 -3.98
C ARG A 81 -26.63 -19.26 -4.59
N ASP A 82 -26.09 -18.65 -5.62
CA ASP A 82 -24.87 -19.08 -6.30
C ASP A 82 -23.66 -18.95 -5.38
N LEU A 83 -23.53 -17.85 -4.61
CA LEU A 83 -22.47 -17.70 -3.61
C LEU A 83 -22.55 -18.78 -2.53
N ARG A 84 -23.74 -19.05 -1.98
CA ARG A 84 -23.95 -20.10 -0.96
C ARG A 84 -23.66 -21.49 -1.52
N PHE A 85 -24.10 -21.75 -2.75
CA PHE A 85 -23.82 -23.00 -3.44
C PHE A 85 -22.32 -23.18 -3.69
N SER A 86 -21.65 -22.15 -4.20
CA SER A 86 -20.21 -22.12 -4.47
C SER A 86 -19.41 -22.34 -3.18
N LEU A 87 -19.76 -21.66 -2.08
CA LEU A 87 -19.10 -21.84 -0.79
C LEU A 87 -19.28 -23.26 -0.24
N ARG A 88 -20.47 -23.86 -0.41
CA ARG A 88 -20.72 -25.25 -0.04
C ARG A 88 -19.94 -26.23 -0.93
N SER A 89 -19.75 -25.91 -2.20
CA SER A 89 -18.93 -26.68 -3.14
C SER A 89 -17.45 -26.62 -2.78
N LEU A 90 -16.93 -25.43 -2.47
CA LEU A 90 -15.55 -25.22 -2.01
C LEU A 90 -15.23 -26.05 -0.75
N ARG A 91 -16.18 -26.15 0.20
CA ARG A 91 -16.02 -26.98 1.40
C ARG A 91 -15.93 -28.49 1.12
N LYS A 92 -16.44 -28.97 -0.02
CA LYS A 92 -16.36 -30.40 -0.39
C LYS A 92 -15.00 -30.78 -0.98
N SER A 93 -14.22 -29.82 -1.45
CA SER A 93 -12.93 -30.05 -2.11
C SER A 93 -11.79 -29.22 -1.49
N PRO A 94 -11.51 -29.38 -0.17
CA PRO A 94 -10.61 -28.49 0.56
C PRO A 94 -9.17 -28.47 0.01
N GLY A 95 -8.68 -29.57 -0.57
CA GLY A 95 -7.34 -29.63 -1.16
C GLY A 95 -7.16 -28.72 -2.37
N LEU A 96 -8.13 -28.71 -3.30
CA LEU A 96 -8.09 -27.82 -4.46
C LEU A 96 -8.16 -26.35 -4.04
N VAL A 97 -9.05 -26.04 -3.10
CA VAL A 97 -9.19 -24.69 -2.54
C VAL A 97 -7.89 -24.22 -1.91
N LEU A 98 -7.24 -25.09 -1.13
CA LEU A 98 -5.97 -24.76 -0.49
C LEU A 98 -4.89 -24.40 -1.53
N VAL A 99 -4.72 -25.23 -2.56
CA VAL A 99 -3.73 -24.98 -3.62
C VAL A 99 -4.03 -23.66 -4.33
N THR A 100 -5.29 -23.39 -4.68
CA THR A 100 -5.70 -22.14 -5.35
C THR A 100 -5.50 -20.91 -4.47
N VAL A 101 -5.85 -20.99 -3.18
CA VAL A 101 -5.67 -19.88 -2.23
C VAL A 101 -4.19 -19.59 -2.01
N LEU A 102 -3.36 -20.64 -1.88
CA LEU A 102 -1.92 -20.47 -1.72
C LEU A 102 -1.26 -19.89 -2.97
N SER A 103 -1.63 -20.36 -4.16
CA SER A 103 -1.06 -19.84 -5.41
C SER A 103 -1.45 -18.40 -5.66
N LEU A 104 -2.72 -18.06 -5.49
CA LEU A 104 -3.22 -16.68 -5.63
C LEU A 104 -2.64 -15.77 -4.55
N GLY A 105 -2.61 -16.24 -3.30
CA GLY A 105 -2.06 -15.51 -2.16
C GLY A 105 -0.57 -15.20 -2.35
N LEU A 106 0.22 -16.17 -2.82
CA LEU A 106 1.64 -15.98 -3.10
C LEU A 106 1.86 -14.94 -4.22
N GLY A 107 1.08 -15.02 -5.30
CA GLY A 107 1.16 -14.04 -6.39
C GLY A 107 0.85 -12.62 -5.91
N ILE A 108 -0.24 -12.45 -5.15
CA ILE A 108 -0.62 -11.16 -4.57
C ILE A 108 0.45 -10.64 -3.61
N ALA A 109 0.98 -11.51 -2.74
CA ALA A 109 2.00 -11.13 -1.76
C ALA A 109 3.29 -10.65 -2.45
N VAL A 110 3.74 -11.33 -3.51
CA VAL A 110 4.91 -10.92 -4.28
C VAL A 110 4.67 -9.54 -4.92
N SER A 111 3.56 -9.35 -5.61
CA SER A 111 3.24 -8.06 -6.23
C SER A 111 3.12 -6.93 -5.21
N ALA A 112 2.44 -7.17 -4.08
CA ALA A 112 2.30 -6.21 -3.00
C ALA A 112 3.65 -5.85 -2.36
N THR A 113 4.54 -6.82 -2.18
CA THR A 113 5.87 -6.60 -1.60
C THR A 113 6.74 -5.75 -2.52
N VAL A 114 6.77 -6.06 -3.82
CA VAL A 114 7.53 -5.28 -4.81
C VAL A 114 7.03 -3.84 -4.87
N PHE A 115 5.70 -3.66 -4.92
CA PHE A 115 5.12 -2.32 -4.92
C PHE A 115 5.39 -1.57 -3.61
N SER A 116 5.26 -2.23 -2.46
CA SER A 116 5.56 -1.62 -1.16
C SER A 116 7.03 -1.19 -1.05
N MET A 117 7.95 -2.00 -1.58
CA MET A 117 9.37 -1.67 -1.61
C MET A 117 9.64 -0.48 -2.53
N ALA A 118 9.09 -0.48 -3.76
CA ALA A 118 9.20 0.65 -4.67
C ALA A 118 8.60 1.92 -4.06
N ASN A 119 7.43 1.82 -3.43
CA ASN A 119 6.79 2.95 -2.76
C ASN A 119 7.62 3.48 -1.58
N ALA A 120 8.21 2.59 -0.77
CA ALA A 120 9.09 3.00 0.32
C ALA A 120 10.37 3.68 -0.18
N LEU A 121 10.95 3.20 -1.28
CA LEU A 121 12.13 3.82 -1.88
C LEU A 121 11.82 5.18 -2.50
N VAL A 122 10.74 5.27 -3.30
CA VAL A 122 10.39 6.47 -4.07
C VAL A 122 9.66 7.51 -3.23
N PHE A 123 8.71 7.11 -2.39
CA PHE A 123 7.80 8.00 -1.66
C PHE A 123 7.94 7.91 -0.13
N GLY A 124 8.94 7.17 0.37
CA GLY A 124 9.19 7.10 1.81
C GLY A 124 9.52 8.48 2.40
N ASP A 125 9.32 8.63 3.71
CA ASP A 125 9.65 9.85 4.46
C ASP A 125 11.07 10.32 4.13
N PRO A 126 11.29 11.51 3.52
CA PRO A 126 12.60 12.05 3.10
C PRO A 126 13.66 12.06 4.22
N GLY A 127 13.23 11.89 5.47
CA GLY A 127 14.11 11.93 6.63
C GLY A 127 14.41 13.37 7.03
N PRO A 128 15.46 13.61 7.81
CA PRO A 128 15.81 14.94 8.33
C PRO A 128 16.50 15.81 7.26
N ILE A 129 15.93 15.84 6.05
CA ILE A 129 16.40 16.64 4.93
C ILE A 129 15.58 17.93 4.90
N ARG A 130 16.26 19.07 4.88
CA ARG A 130 15.64 20.38 4.73
C ARG A 130 15.25 20.57 3.27
N ASP A 131 13.98 20.86 3.04
CA ASP A 131 13.39 21.09 1.72
C ASP A 131 13.70 19.98 0.68
N PRO A 132 13.13 18.76 0.86
CA PRO A 132 13.41 17.63 -0.03
C PRO A 132 13.05 17.88 -1.50
N GLU A 133 12.14 18.83 -1.77
CA GLU A 133 11.70 19.19 -3.12
C GLU A 133 12.76 19.98 -3.90
N SER A 134 13.71 20.61 -3.22
CA SER A 134 14.79 21.39 -3.85
C SER A 134 16.03 20.56 -4.20
N ILE A 135 16.07 19.28 -3.81
CA ILE A 135 17.22 18.41 -4.03
C ILE A 135 16.99 17.55 -5.26
N ILE A 136 17.95 17.61 -6.19
CA ILE A 136 17.95 16.79 -7.38
C ILE A 136 19.14 15.85 -7.40
N ALA A 137 18.93 14.63 -7.91
CA ALA A 137 20.03 13.71 -8.18
C ALA A 137 20.64 14.04 -9.54
N VAL A 138 21.94 14.35 -9.56
CA VAL A 138 22.69 14.59 -10.79
C VAL A 138 23.47 13.33 -11.14
N TYR A 139 23.18 12.79 -12.31
CA TYR A 139 23.91 11.65 -12.88
C TYR A 139 24.67 12.11 -14.11
N SER A 140 25.91 11.65 -14.26
CA SER A 140 26.60 11.72 -15.54
C SER A 140 26.15 10.54 -16.39
N GLY A 141 26.04 10.70 -17.70
CA GLY A 141 25.68 9.62 -18.60
C GLY A 141 26.30 9.81 -19.98
N GLU A 142 26.66 8.70 -20.60
CA GLU A 142 27.04 8.63 -22.02
C GLU A 142 25.91 7.98 -22.81
N ASP A 143 25.95 8.07 -24.14
CA ASP A 143 24.97 7.42 -25.01
C ASP A 143 24.88 5.92 -24.70
N GLY A 144 23.73 5.49 -24.17
CA GLY A 144 23.46 4.11 -23.76
C GLY A 144 23.86 3.75 -22.32
N ARG A 145 24.42 4.68 -21.54
CA ARG A 145 24.78 4.51 -20.12
C ARG A 145 24.35 5.73 -19.29
N PRO A 146 23.08 5.81 -18.86
CA PRO A 146 22.54 6.99 -18.17
C PRO A 146 23.02 7.18 -16.71
N TYR A 147 23.87 6.28 -16.20
CA TYR A 147 24.37 6.30 -14.81
C TYR A 147 25.89 6.03 -14.77
N GLY A 148 26.66 6.92 -15.38
CA GLY A 148 28.11 6.94 -15.31
C GLY A 148 28.62 7.41 -13.95
N GLU A 149 29.79 6.91 -13.55
CA GLU A 149 30.49 7.40 -12.38
C GLU A 149 31.18 8.73 -12.68
N VAL A 150 31.11 9.66 -11.74
CA VAL A 150 31.85 10.93 -11.78
C VAL A 150 33.05 10.81 -10.85
N SER A 151 34.25 11.11 -11.36
CA SER A 151 35.45 11.14 -10.52
C SER A 151 35.41 12.34 -9.56
N PHE A 152 36.06 12.26 -8.41
CA PHE A 152 36.06 13.38 -7.47
C PHE A 152 36.67 14.68 -8.05
N PRO A 153 37.75 14.64 -8.86
CA PRO A 153 38.19 15.81 -9.63
C PRO A 153 37.11 16.39 -10.55
N ASP A 154 36.44 15.55 -11.35
CA ASP A 154 35.39 16.03 -12.26
C ASP A 154 34.21 16.63 -11.48
N TYR A 155 33.82 16.03 -10.35
CA TYR A 155 32.82 16.61 -9.44
C TYR A 155 33.20 18.03 -9.00
N ARG A 156 34.48 18.28 -8.68
CA ARG A 156 34.93 19.61 -8.26
C ARG A 156 34.86 20.62 -9.39
N ASP A 157 35.23 20.20 -10.60
CA ASP A 157 35.18 21.07 -11.79
C ASP A 157 33.72 21.38 -12.12
N ILE A 158 32.84 20.37 -12.13
CA ILE A 158 31.39 20.53 -12.31
C ILE A 158 30.83 21.47 -11.24
N ARG A 159 31.15 21.26 -9.96
CA ARG A 159 30.67 22.13 -8.86
C ARG A 159 31.12 23.57 -9.03
N ALA A 160 32.35 23.81 -9.51
CA ALA A 160 32.89 25.15 -9.70
C ALA A 160 32.25 25.89 -10.91
N GLU A 161 31.83 25.16 -11.93
CA GLU A 161 31.29 25.72 -13.17
C GLU A 161 29.75 25.71 -13.22
N MET A 162 29.09 24.88 -12.42
CA MET A 162 27.64 24.67 -12.45
C MET A 162 26.88 25.82 -11.79
N GLY A 163 26.60 26.88 -12.56
CA GLY A 163 25.81 28.03 -12.11
C GLY A 163 24.29 27.82 -12.06
N ALA A 164 23.79 26.61 -12.41
CA ALA A 164 22.37 26.30 -12.45
C ALA A 164 21.81 25.81 -11.10
N LEU A 165 22.68 25.39 -10.17
CA LEU A 165 22.33 24.90 -8.84
C LEU A 165 22.93 25.80 -7.77
N GLU A 166 22.33 25.85 -6.59
CA GLU A 166 22.86 26.62 -5.46
C GLU A 166 24.23 26.08 -5.01
N ASP A 167 24.34 24.76 -4.90
CA ASP A 167 25.59 24.05 -4.63
C ASP A 167 25.46 22.58 -5.05
N LEU A 168 26.57 21.84 -5.10
CA LEU A 168 26.62 20.42 -5.45
C LEU A 168 27.36 19.61 -4.38
N THR A 169 26.77 18.50 -3.95
CA THR A 169 27.42 17.54 -3.04
C THR A 169 27.66 16.21 -3.74
N ALA A 170 28.78 15.57 -3.43
CA ALA A 170 29.08 14.21 -3.87
C ALA A 170 28.79 13.23 -2.75
N HIS A 171 28.32 12.04 -3.11
CA HIS A 171 28.24 10.91 -2.21
C HIS A 171 28.56 9.61 -2.96
N ARG A 172 29.04 8.60 -2.25
CA ARG A 172 29.30 7.25 -2.77
C ARG A 172 29.13 6.23 -1.66
N VAL A 173 28.28 5.24 -1.90
CA VAL A 173 28.12 4.09 -1.00
C VAL A 173 29.27 3.11 -1.22
N GLY A 174 29.86 2.65 -0.13
CA GLY A 174 30.91 1.64 -0.10
C GLY A 174 30.70 0.63 1.01
N VAL A 175 31.44 -0.47 0.96
CA VAL A 175 31.46 -1.50 2.01
C VAL A 175 32.89 -1.64 2.51
N VAL A 176 33.08 -1.42 3.81
CA VAL A 176 34.39 -1.46 4.48
C VAL A 176 34.36 -2.41 5.66
N ALA A 177 35.48 -3.01 6.01
CA ALA A 177 35.62 -3.81 7.23
C ALA A 177 35.78 -2.89 8.45
N ILE A 178 35.15 -3.23 9.57
CA ILE A 178 35.49 -2.64 10.89
C ILE A 178 36.71 -3.39 11.42
N GLY A 179 37.78 -2.67 11.72
CA GLY A 179 39.04 -3.29 12.14
C GLY A 179 40.00 -3.44 10.97
N ASP A 180 40.48 -4.64 10.73
CA ASP A 180 41.42 -5.00 9.65
C ASP A 180 40.67 -5.31 8.34
N PRO A 181 41.25 -5.07 7.14
CA PRO A 181 40.62 -5.42 5.87
C PRO A 181 40.17 -6.90 5.76
N MET A 182 40.78 -7.81 6.51
CA MET A 182 40.44 -9.23 6.53
C MET A 182 39.31 -9.59 7.51
N ASP A 183 38.82 -8.64 8.30
CA ASP A 183 37.74 -8.88 9.25
C ASP A 183 36.41 -9.16 8.52
N ARG A 184 35.62 -10.07 9.10
CA ARG A 184 34.32 -10.46 8.56
C ARG A 184 33.24 -9.42 8.83
N ASP A 185 33.39 -8.59 9.86
CA ASP A 185 32.41 -7.54 10.20
C ASP A 185 32.56 -6.38 9.21
N ARG A 186 31.68 -6.34 8.22
CA ARG A 186 31.65 -5.29 7.20
C ARG A 186 30.45 -4.38 7.41
N ILE A 187 30.67 -3.09 7.24
CA ILE A 187 29.63 -2.08 7.29
C ILE A 187 29.51 -1.34 5.98
N ILE A 188 28.28 -0.89 5.72
CA ILE A 188 28.00 0.08 4.67
C ILE A 188 28.41 1.45 5.18
N VAL A 189 29.22 2.14 4.39
CA VAL A 189 29.63 3.53 4.64
C VAL A 189 29.25 4.38 3.44
N GLU A 190 28.96 5.65 3.71
CA GLU A 190 28.73 6.64 2.67
C GLU A 190 29.87 7.65 2.74
N MET A 191 30.67 7.69 1.68
CA MET A 191 31.71 8.70 1.49
C MET A 191 31.04 9.93 0.90
N VAL A 192 31.15 11.07 1.58
CA VAL A 192 30.46 12.31 1.19
C VAL A 192 31.45 13.47 1.11
N SER A 193 31.13 14.48 0.29
CA SER A 193 31.87 15.75 0.31
C SER A 193 31.56 16.56 1.57
N GLY A 194 32.46 17.48 1.95
CA GLY A 194 32.36 18.20 3.23
C GLY A 194 31.13 19.11 3.36
N ASN A 195 30.48 19.48 2.26
CA ASN A 195 29.23 20.25 2.24
C ASN A 195 27.96 19.40 2.30
N TYR A 196 28.05 18.06 2.35
CA TYR A 196 26.89 17.16 2.26
C TYR A 196 25.80 17.45 3.28
N PHE A 197 26.15 17.52 4.56
CA PHE A 197 25.19 17.80 5.63
C PHE A 197 24.60 19.23 5.53
N GLN A 198 25.36 20.16 4.96
CA GLN A 198 24.92 21.54 4.75
C GLN A 198 23.86 21.61 3.65
N ILE A 199 24.10 20.95 2.50
CA ILE A 199 23.13 20.87 1.40
C ILE A 199 21.86 20.16 1.85
N LEU A 200 21.97 19.05 2.60
CA LEU A 200 20.79 18.36 3.12
C LEU A 200 20.11 19.14 4.26
N GLY A 201 20.73 20.19 4.80
CA GLY A 201 20.27 20.88 6.01
C GLY A 201 20.11 19.95 7.22
N ALA A 202 20.84 18.84 7.23
CA ALA A 202 20.73 17.77 8.22
C ALA A 202 21.65 18.07 9.41
N ASN A 203 21.06 18.46 10.54
CA ASN A 203 21.81 18.78 11.76
C ASN A 203 22.23 17.51 12.51
N PRO A 204 23.51 17.37 12.90
CA PRO A 204 23.96 16.25 13.73
C PRO A 204 23.19 16.15 15.05
N ALA A 205 22.84 14.92 15.45
CA ALA A 205 22.26 14.65 16.77
C ALA A 205 23.28 14.89 17.91
N LEU A 206 24.56 14.71 17.61
CA LEU A 206 25.67 14.91 18.55
C LEU A 206 26.92 15.36 17.79
N GLY A 207 27.73 16.24 18.39
CA GLY A 207 29.00 16.70 17.79
C GLY A 207 28.77 17.65 16.61
N ARG A 208 29.54 17.45 15.53
CA ARG A 208 29.48 18.28 14.31
C ARG A 208 29.52 17.42 13.04
N ALA A 209 29.15 18.04 11.93
CA ALA A 209 29.34 17.50 10.59
C ALA A 209 30.73 17.85 10.04
N PHE A 210 31.03 17.31 8.86
CA PHE A 210 32.21 17.71 8.08
C PHE A 210 32.16 19.19 7.70
N LEU A 211 33.34 19.79 7.58
CA LEU A 211 33.53 21.11 6.98
C LEU A 211 34.06 20.94 5.54
N PRO A 212 33.71 21.84 4.59
CA PRO A 212 34.18 21.76 3.21
C PRO A 212 35.71 21.65 3.08
N GLU A 213 36.46 22.33 3.95
CA GLU A 213 37.92 22.40 3.93
C GLU A 213 38.59 21.08 4.36
N GLU A 214 37.86 20.21 5.06
CA GLU A 214 38.36 18.94 5.64
C GLU A 214 38.32 17.77 4.63
N THR A 215 37.70 17.98 3.46
CA THR A 215 37.44 16.92 2.45
C THR A 215 38.23 17.07 1.14
N GLY A 216 39.37 17.77 1.18
CA GLY A 216 40.20 18.08 0.02
C GLY A 216 41.11 16.95 -0.49
N ILE A 217 41.44 16.99 -1.79
CA ILE A 217 42.44 16.08 -2.40
C ILE A 217 43.80 16.35 -1.76
N GLY A 218 44.43 15.30 -1.21
CA GLY A 218 45.77 15.37 -0.61
C GLY A 218 45.82 15.80 0.86
N ASN A 219 44.70 16.24 1.44
CA ASN A 219 44.59 16.61 2.86
C ASN A 219 43.21 16.25 3.44
N ALA A 220 42.67 15.09 3.05
CA ALA A 220 41.42 14.60 3.62
C ALA A 220 41.69 14.13 5.04
N GLU A 221 41.16 14.86 6.02
CA GLU A 221 41.19 14.40 7.40
C GLU A 221 40.40 13.09 7.51
N ARG A 222 40.91 12.13 8.28
CA ARG A 222 40.22 10.85 8.50
C ARG A 222 39.16 11.05 9.57
N LEU A 223 38.04 11.64 9.16
CA LEU A 223 36.91 11.96 10.02
C LEU A 223 35.75 11.01 9.74
N PHE A 224 34.96 10.71 10.76
CA PHE A 224 33.81 9.83 10.67
C PHE A 224 32.61 10.43 11.41
N VAL A 225 31.44 10.33 10.78
CA VAL A 225 30.16 10.64 11.41
C VAL A 225 29.41 9.34 11.55
N LEU A 226 29.03 8.98 12.78
CA LEU A 226 28.25 7.77 13.03
C LEU A 226 26.82 7.95 12.55
N SER A 227 26.22 6.90 11.99
CA SER A 227 24.76 6.86 11.88
C SER A 227 24.14 6.80 13.27
N HIS A 228 22.95 7.41 13.44
CA HIS A 228 22.23 7.35 14.72
C HIS A 228 22.03 5.89 15.19
N ARG A 229 21.72 4.99 14.24
CA ARG A 229 21.58 3.56 14.51
C ARG A 229 22.87 2.93 15.03
N ALA A 230 24.02 3.16 14.38
CA ALA A 230 25.28 2.58 14.82
C ALA A 230 25.69 3.09 16.21
N TRP A 231 25.44 4.38 16.48
CA TRP A 231 25.66 4.98 17.79
C TRP A 231 24.82 4.29 18.88
N GLN A 232 23.54 4.02 18.64
CA GLN A 232 22.67 3.32 19.58
C GLN A 232 23.05 1.83 19.75
N GLU A 233 23.23 1.11 18.65
CA GLU A 233 23.40 -0.35 18.67
C GLU A 233 24.81 -0.80 19.11
N ARG A 234 25.86 -0.07 18.71
CA ARG A 234 27.25 -0.47 18.95
C ARG A 234 27.93 0.31 20.07
N PHE A 235 27.54 1.58 20.27
CA PHE A 235 28.11 2.46 21.29
C PHE A 235 27.16 2.71 22.46
N GLY A 236 25.99 2.06 22.48
CA GLY A 236 25.01 2.18 23.58
C GLY A 236 24.46 3.59 23.78
N GLY A 237 24.53 4.45 22.76
CA GLY A 237 24.17 5.86 22.89
C GLY A 237 25.16 6.69 23.72
N ASP A 238 26.41 6.23 23.90
CA ASP A 238 27.41 6.94 24.68
C ASP A 238 27.85 8.25 24.00
N ARG A 239 27.76 9.36 24.74
CA ARG A 239 28.22 10.69 24.28
C ARG A 239 29.74 10.81 24.28
N GLY A 240 30.44 9.95 25.02
CA GLY A 240 31.90 9.84 25.06
C GLY A 240 32.53 9.33 23.77
N VAL A 241 31.73 8.97 22.76
CA VAL A 241 32.21 8.49 21.46
C VAL A 241 32.91 9.59 20.64
N LEU A 242 32.61 10.87 20.90
CA LEU A 242 33.24 11.98 20.19
C LEU A 242 34.76 12.04 20.48
N GLY A 243 35.55 12.20 19.42
CA GLY A 243 37.01 12.22 19.48
C GLY A 243 37.65 10.83 19.58
N THR A 244 36.87 9.76 19.74
CA THR A 244 37.39 8.39 19.69
C THR A 244 37.66 7.95 18.26
N THR A 245 38.47 6.91 18.08
CA THR A 245 38.82 6.39 16.76
C THR A 245 38.13 5.06 16.47
N VAL A 246 37.69 4.90 15.23
CA VAL A 246 37.23 3.63 14.65
C VAL A 246 38.21 3.21 13.56
N GLN A 247 38.53 1.92 13.51
CA GLN A 247 39.34 1.36 12.43
C GLN A 247 38.43 0.93 11.30
N LEU A 248 38.68 1.43 10.09
CA LEU A 248 37.98 1.05 8.86
C LEU A 248 39.03 0.61 7.84
N ASP A 249 38.96 -0.64 7.38
CA ASP A 249 39.97 -1.26 6.51
C ASP A 249 41.42 -1.02 7.00
N GLY A 250 41.64 -1.15 8.31
CA GLY A 250 42.92 -0.97 8.98
C GLY A 250 43.39 0.48 9.08
N GLN A 251 42.54 1.46 8.74
CA GLN A 251 42.84 2.88 8.80
C GLN A 251 42.04 3.55 9.94
N PRO A 252 42.68 4.38 10.78
CA PRO A 252 41.99 5.04 11.88
C PRO A 252 41.21 6.25 11.38
N PHE A 253 39.94 6.34 11.76
CA PHE A 253 39.08 7.50 11.56
C PHE A 253 38.58 8.04 12.89
N THR A 254 38.60 9.36 13.07
CA THR A 254 38.15 10.04 14.29
C THR A 254 36.67 10.36 14.20
N ILE A 255 35.91 9.97 15.21
CA ILE A 255 34.47 10.23 15.28
C ILE A 255 34.24 11.68 15.70
N ILE A 256 33.66 12.48 14.81
CA ILE A 256 33.41 13.92 15.04
C ILE A 256 31.95 14.25 15.35
N GLY A 257 31.04 13.31 15.09
CA GLY A 257 29.61 13.52 15.28
C GLY A 257 28.76 12.28 15.05
N VAL A 258 27.47 12.45 15.30
CA VAL A 258 26.41 11.46 15.04
C VAL A 258 25.35 12.12 14.16
N ALA A 259 25.03 11.50 13.04
CA ALA A 259 24.00 11.93 12.11
C ALA A 259 22.62 11.98 12.80
N PRO A 260 21.69 12.83 12.32
CA PRO A 260 20.33 12.85 12.84
C PRO A 260 19.62 11.52 12.65
N GLU A 261 18.64 11.26 13.51
CA GLU A 261 17.77 10.09 13.37
C GLU A 261 17.02 10.13 12.02
N GLY A 262 16.91 8.99 11.36
CA GLY A 262 16.24 8.89 10.06
C GLY A 262 17.08 9.33 8.87
N LEU A 263 18.28 9.89 9.06
CA LEU A 263 19.24 10.07 7.96
C LEU A 263 19.85 8.71 7.61
N MET A 264 19.12 7.94 6.81
CA MET A 264 19.68 6.77 6.15
C MET A 264 20.38 7.23 4.89
N GLY A 265 21.57 6.68 4.60
CA GLY A 265 22.25 6.87 3.32
C GLY A 265 21.38 6.30 2.21
N ARG A 266 20.55 7.16 1.61
CA ARG A 266 19.31 6.76 0.93
C ARG A 266 19.49 6.43 -0.55
N PHE A 267 20.73 6.20 -0.97
CA PHE A 267 21.08 5.89 -2.36
C PHE A 267 21.69 4.48 -2.46
N ALA A 268 20.94 3.51 -1.93
CA ALA A 268 21.17 2.07 -2.13
C ALA A 268 20.03 1.48 -2.97
#